data_AF-A0A7R9UEX6-F1
#
_entry.id   AF-A0A7R9UEX6-F1
#
_cell.length_a   1.000
_cell.length_b   1.000
_cell.length_c   1.000
_cell.angle_alpha   90.00
_cell.angle_beta   90.00
_cell.angle_gamma   90.00
#
_symmetry.space_group_name_H-M   'P 1'
#
loop_
_entity.id
_entity.type
_entity.pdbx_description
1 polymer ?
#
loop_
_entity_poly.entity_id
_entity_poly.type
_entity_poly.pdbx_seq_one_letter_code
_entity_poly.pdbx_strand_id
1 'polypeptide(L)'
;MVASHEGITLDYSRQNMLPDTMDKLVALAEAAGVPQKRLQMRSGEHINATEDRAVMHIALRAPKDHAPIMVDGADAVQQVNEVLDKIKDFADRVRSGAWQGATGKKLVNVISIGIGGSYLGPEFVYEALRCDPECSVAAKGRTLKFLANVDPVDVARATEGLDPEETLVIVVSKSFTTAETMLNARTMRDWLFRGMPSIPQENVTRQHIIALSSEVEKAAAFGILPENVFGFWNWVGGRFSVCSAVGVMPLSLHYGYEAMGTFLAGAHNMDVHFLEAAPKENLPYLLGLIGVWNGTFLGHPSRAILPYSQALARFAAHIQQVDMESNGKRVGMDGAVLPYSTGVINFGEPGTNGQHSFYQLIHQGRVIPAEFIGFCESQFPVNLEGEQVANHDELMSNFFAQPDALAMGKNLAELEAEGVPAELRPHKEFPGNRPSLSLLFQKLDAYTCGQLLALYEHRTAVEGFIWGINSFDQWGVQLGKVLAKQVRSELSKVRGGGGEIDAAAFNPSTKALLSRYVGK
;
A
#
# COMPACT_ATOMS: atom_id res chain seq x y z
N MET A 1 2.11 16.53 -23.99
CA MET A 1 2.03 16.28 -22.54
C MET A 1 1.98 14.78 -22.32
N VAL A 2 3.10 14.10 -22.62
CA VAL A 2 3.28 12.66 -22.48
C VAL A 2 4.73 12.44 -22.03
N ALA A 3 4.96 11.50 -21.13
CA ALA A 3 6.29 11.04 -20.74
C ALA A 3 6.28 9.50 -20.67
N SER A 4 7.44 8.89 -20.87
CA SER A 4 7.56 7.43 -20.82
C SER A 4 8.86 6.98 -20.16
N HIS A 5 8.82 5.78 -19.60
CA HIS A 5 9.97 5.09 -19.03
C HIS A 5 9.71 3.59 -19.11
N GLU A 6 10.61 2.83 -19.72
CA GLU A 6 10.57 1.35 -19.83
C GLU A 6 9.17 0.73 -20.00
N GLY A 7 8.45 1.10 -21.07
CA GLY A 7 7.13 0.52 -21.36
C GLY A 7 5.97 1.07 -20.53
N ILE A 8 6.23 2.07 -19.69
CA ILE A 8 5.21 2.88 -19.02
C ILE A 8 5.01 4.17 -19.81
N THR A 9 3.76 4.47 -20.17
CA THR A 9 3.38 5.75 -20.78
C THR A 9 2.47 6.51 -19.85
N LEU A 10 2.86 7.73 -19.48
CA LEU A 10 2.04 8.69 -18.75
C LEU A 10 1.48 9.72 -19.73
N ASP A 11 0.19 9.69 -19.99
CA ASP A 11 -0.57 10.76 -20.66
C ASP A 11 -1.22 11.66 -19.61
N TYR A 12 -0.80 12.92 -19.58
CA TYR A 12 -1.34 13.95 -18.69
C TYR A 12 -1.90 15.15 -19.47
N SER A 13 -2.29 14.93 -20.73
CA SER A 13 -2.85 15.96 -21.61
C SER A 13 -4.24 16.44 -21.20
N ARG A 14 -5.01 15.60 -20.49
CA ARG A 14 -6.37 15.90 -20.01
C ARG A 14 -6.37 16.59 -18.64
N GLN A 15 -5.35 17.39 -18.39
CA GLN A 15 -5.23 18.21 -17.20
C GLN A 15 -5.63 19.65 -17.51
N ASN A 16 -6.20 20.34 -16.53
CA ASN A 16 -6.59 21.75 -16.66
C ASN A 16 -5.36 22.65 -16.52
N MET A 17 -4.39 22.50 -17.44
CA MET A 17 -3.11 23.20 -17.42
C MET A 17 -2.61 23.49 -18.84
N LEU A 18 -1.86 24.58 -18.99
CA LEU A 18 -1.14 24.88 -20.23
C LEU A 18 0.31 24.35 -20.14
N PRO A 19 1.03 24.21 -21.26
CA PRO A 19 2.46 23.86 -21.21
C PRO A 19 3.28 24.78 -20.30
N ASP A 20 3.03 26.09 -20.33
CA ASP A 20 3.66 27.08 -19.45
C ASP A 20 3.31 26.88 -17.96
N THR A 21 2.13 26.32 -17.65
CA THR A 21 1.78 25.93 -16.27
C THR A 21 2.71 24.82 -15.77
N MET A 22 3.01 23.82 -16.61
CA MET A 22 3.94 22.75 -16.24
C MET A 22 5.35 23.30 -15.99
N ASP A 23 5.79 24.26 -16.80
CA ASP A 23 7.10 24.90 -16.62
C ASP A 23 7.19 25.65 -15.28
N LYS A 24 6.11 26.34 -14.89
CA LYS A 24 5.97 26.98 -13.58
C LYS A 24 5.91 25.97 -12.43
N LEU A 25 5.29 24.81 -12.62
CA LEU A 25 5.26 23.75 -11.61
C LEU A 25 6.65 23.14 -11.41
N VAL A 26 7.43 22.95 -12.47
CA VAL A 26 8.83 22.53 -12.35
C VAL A 26 9.64 23.59 -11.59
N ALA A 27 9.50 24.87 -11.93
CA ALA A 27 10.16 25.97 -11.23
C ALA A 27 9.74 26.05 -9.74
N LEU A 28 8.47 25.78 -9.42
CA LEU A 28 8.00 25.67 -8.04
C LEU A 28 8.73 24.56 -7.28
N ALA A 29 8.89 23.39 -7.88
CA ALA A 29 9.57 22.28 -7.23
C ALA A 29 11.08 22.53 -7.06
N GLU A 30 11.72 23.23 -8.01
CA GLU A 30 13.09 23.74 -7.85
C GLU A 30 13.17 24.72 -6.66
N ALA A 31 12.26 25.69 -6.59
CA ALA A 31 12.19 26.65 -5.49
C ALA A 31 11.91 26.00 -4.13
N ALA A 32 11.14 24.89 -4.10
CA ALA A 32 10.88 24.10 -2.91
C ALA A 32 12.04 23.15 -2.52
N GLY A 33 13.13 23.12 -3.31
CA GLY A 33 14.32 22.31 -3.06
C GLY A 33 14.12 20.81 -3.29
N VAL A 34 13.18 20.41 -4.15
CA VAL A 34 12.95 18.99 -4.48
C VAL A 34 14.20 18.29 -5.03
N PRO A 35 15.02 18.89 -5.92
CA PRO A 35 16.26 18.26 -6.39
C PRO A 35 17.22 17.94 -5.25
N GLN A 36 17.38 18.84 -4.28
CA GLN A 36 18.23 18.64 -3.12
C GLN A 36 17.66 17.54 -2.22
N LYS A 37 16.36 17.58 -1.91
CA LYS A 37 15.70 16.57 -1.07
C LYS A 37 15.81 15.14 -1.64
N ARG A 38 15.77 15.00 -2.97
CA ARG A 38 16.09 13.73 -3.66
C ARG A 38 17.50 13.23 -3.35
N LEU A 39 18.49 14.11 -3.41
CA LEU A 39 19.88 13.77 -3.08
C LEU A 39 20.05 13.41 -1.61
N GLN A 40 19.39 14.14 -0.71
CA GLN A 40 19.40 13.86 0.73
C GLN A 40 18.77 12.50 1.05
N MET A 41 17.66 12.16 0.38
CA MET A 41 17.08 10.81 0.46
C MET A 41 18.07 9.75 -0.02
N ARG A 42 18.72 9.98 -1.17
CA ARG A 42 19.73 9.05 -1.74
C ARG A 42 20.95 8.86 -0.84
N SER A 43 21.37 9.90 -0.12
CA SER A 43 22.58 9.90 0.71
C SER A 43 22.37 9.31 2.11
N GLY A 44 21.14 9.00 2.50
CA GLY A 44 20.84 8.50 3.84
C GLY A 44 20.76 9.59 4.90
N GLU A 45 20.64 10.85 4.50
CA GLU A 45 20.42 11.95 5.43
C GLU A 45 19.10 11.79 6.19
N HIS A 46 19.06 12.36 7.40
CA HIS A 46 17.93 12.29 8.31
C HIS A 46 16.81 13.26 7.91
N ILE A 47 16.19 13.01 6.76
CA ILE A 47 15.12 13.87 6.22
C ILE A 47 13.78 13.69 6.96
N ASN A 48 13.61 12.63 7.75
CA ASN A 48 12.55 12.54 8.74
C ASN A 48 13.00 13.26 10.02
N ALA A 49 13.00 14.59 9.98
CA ALA A 49 13.57 15.42 11.03
C ALA A 49 12.86 15.29 12.38
N THR A 50 11.53 15.05 12.39
CA THR A 50 10.77 14.98 13.65
C THR A 50 11.05 13.69 14.46
N GLU A 51 11.60 12.66 13.82
CA GLU A 51 12.02 11.42 14.48
C GLU A 51 13.54 11.21 14.44
N ASP A 52 14.29 12.15 13.84
CA ASP A 52 15.73 12.05 13.57
C ASP A 52 16.11 10.73 12.89
N ARG A 53 15.57 10.50 11.69
CA ARG A 53 15.80 9.26 10.94
C ARG A 53 16.05 9.49 9.46
N ALA A 54 16.92 8.65 8.91
CA ALA A 54 16.98 8.42 7.48
C ALA A 54 15.66 7.86 6.92
N VAL A 55 15.46 8.02 5.62
CA VAL A 55 14.33 7.47 4.87
C VAL A 55 14.89 6.71 3.68
N MET A 56 15.00 5.39 3.80
CA MET A 56 15.88 4.63 2.90
C MET A 56 15.21 3.37 2.33
N HIS A 57 13.91 3.45 2.02
CA HIS A 57 13.20 2.32 1.38
C HIS A 57 13.79 1.93 0.02
N ILE A 58 14.50 2.83 -0.68
CA ILE A 58 15.23 2.53 -1.91
C ILE A 58 16.38 1.52 -1.70
N ALA A 59 17.01 1.47 -0.52
CA ALA A 59 18.06 0.48 -0.24
C ALA A 59 17.52 -0.95 -0.14
N LEU A 60 16.21 -1.12 0.14
CA LEU A 60 15.56 -2.43 0.27
C LEU A 60 15.56 -3.23 -1.04
N ARG A 61 15.75 -2.53 -2.16
CA ARG A 61 15.63 -3.06 -3.52
C ARG A 61 16.87 -2.78 -4.37
N ALA A 62 17.90 -2.17 -3.79
CA ALA A 62 19.18 -2.01 -4.45
C ALA A 62 19.84 -3.39 -4.69
N PRO A 63 20.36 -3.66 -5.89
CA PRO A 63 21.01 -4.94 -6.19
C PRO A 63 22.29 -5.12 -5.36
N LYS A 64 22.74 -6.38 -5.22
CA LYS A 64 23.90 -6.74 -4.38
C LYS A 64 25.20 -6.02 -4.75
N ASP A 65 25.37 -5.68 -6.02
CA ASP A 65 26.53 -4.99 -6.57
C ASP A 65 26.36 -3.46 -6.61
N HIS A 66 25.26 -2.93 -6.09
CA HIS A 66 25.06 -1.50 -5.94
C HIS A 66 26.12 -0.88 -5.01
N ALA A 67 26.50 0.36 -5.30
CA ALA A 67 27.43 1.10 -4.44
C ALA A 67 26.88 1.20 -2.99
N PRO A 68 27.74 1.16 -1.96
CA PRO A 68 27.30 1.26 -0.57
C PRO A 68 26.42 2.48 -0.32
N ILE A 69 25.32 2.28 0.41
CA ILE A 69 24.47 3.37 0.91
C ILE A 69 24.65 3.41 2.43
N MET A 70 25.38 4.41 2.91
CA MET A 70 25.69 4.54 4.32
C MET A 70 24.51 5.15 5.09
N VAL A 71 23.97 4.41 6.06
CA VAL A 71 22.95 4.90 6.99
C VAL A 71 23.42 4.61 8.41
N ASP A 72 23.49 5.63 9.26
CA ASP A 72 23.96 5.51 10.65
C ASP A 72 25.33 4.79 10.79
N GLY A 73 26.21 4.98 9.79
CA GLY A 73 27.55 4.38 9.77
C GLY A 73 27.62 2.93 9.29
N ALA A 74 26.52 2.34 8.82
CA ALA A 74 26.48 0.99 8.26
C ALA A 74 26.06 1.00 6.78
N ASP A 75 26.55 0.03 6.00
CA ASP A 75 26.10 -0.19 4.62
C ASP A 75 24.72 -0.86 4.62
N ALA A 76 23.70 -0.07 4.30
CA ALA A 76 22.32 -0.54 4.25
C ALA A 76 22.10 -1.59 3.14
N VAL A 77 22.79 -1.47 1.99
CA VAL A 77 22.63 -2.40 0.86
C VAL A 77 23.13 -3.78 1.26
N GLN A 78 24.30 -3.86 1.91
CA GLN A 78 24.84 -5.12 2.42
C GLN A 78 23.87 -5.77 3.42
N GLN A 79 23.45 -5.03 4.44
CA GLN A 79 22.56 -5.55 5.48
C GLN A 79 21.20 -6.02 4.92
N VAL A 80 20.65 -5.29 3.95
CA VAL A 80 19.44 -5.68 3.23
C VAL A 80 19.64 -7.02 2.53
N ASN A 81 20.70 -7.14 1.74
CA ASN A 81 20.93 -8.35 0.96
C ASN A 81 21.21 -9.58 1.83
N GLU A 82 21.83 -9.41 3.00
CA GLU A 82 21.98 -10.49 3.99
C GLU A 82 20.62 -10.99 4.50
N VAL A 83 19.65 -10.10 4.74
CA VAL A 83 18.29 -10.48 5.13
C VAL A 83 17.55 -11.14 3.96
N LEU A 84 17.68 -10.58 2.76
CA LEU A 84 17.06 -11.16 1.56
C LEU A 84 17.57 -12.58 1.26
N ASP A 85 18.87 -12.83 1.45
CA ASP A 85 19.46 -14.17 1.32
C ASP A 85 18.90 -15.16 2.33
N LYS A 86 18.71 -14.73 3.58
CA LYS A 86 18.05 -15.55 4.62
C LYS A 86 16.59 -15.83 4.25
N ILE A 87 15.88 -14.84 3.70
CA ILE A 87 14.50 -15.02 3.24
C ILE A 87 14.44 -16.03 2.10
N LYS A 88 15.33 -15.92 1.11
CA LYS A 88 15.42 -16.87 -0.01
C LYS A 88 15.61 -18.29 0.50
N ASP A 89 16.65 -18.52 1.32
CA ASP A 89 16.94 -19.83 1.89
C ASP A 89 15.76 -20.40 2.69
N PHE A 90 15.17 -19.58 3.57
CA PHE A 90 14.04 -20.02 4.39
C PHE A 90 12.80 -20.37 3.54
N ALA A 91 12.46 -19.51 2.58
CA ALA A 91 11.32 -19.72 1.68
C ALA A 91 11.53 -20.99 0.84
N ASP A 92 12.74 -21.23 0.32
CA ASP A 92 13.07 -22.43 -0.46
C ASP A 92 12.98 -23.71 0.39
N ARG A 93 13.44 -23.67 1.64
CA ARG A 93 13.29 -24.81 2.58
C ARG A 93 11.83 -25.11 2.90
N VAL A 94 11.01 -24.08 3.14
CA VAL A 94 9.56 -24.27 3.39
C VAL A 94 8.85 -24.80 2.15
N ARG A 95 9.12 -24.24 0.97
CA ARG A 95 8.46 -24.62 -0.29
C ARG A 95 8.85 -26.02 -0.75
N SER A 96 10.11 -26.41 -0.60
CA SER A 96 10.56 -27.79 -0.90
C SER A 96 10.01 -28.82 0.10
N GLY A 97 9.73 -28.39 1.33
CA GLY A 97 9.35 -29.24 2.45
C GLY A 97 10.55 -29.76 3.25
N ALA A 98 11.74 -29.17 3.07
CA ALA A 98 12.88 -29.38 3.94
C ALA A 98 12.68 -28.74 5.33
N TRP A 99 11.88 -27.67 5.40
CA TRP A 99 11.30 -27.17 6.64
C TRP A 99 9.88 -27.73 6.79
N GLN A 100 9.65 -28.46 7.87
CA GLN A 100 8.38 -29.13 8.16
C GLN A 100 7.73 -28.54 9.41
N GLY A 101 6.41 -28.67 9.49
CA GLY A 101 5.67 -28.42 10.72
C GLY A 101 6.11 -29.36 11.84
N ALA A 102 5.66 -29.08 13.06
CA ALA A 102 6.03 -29.83 14.25
C ALA A 102 5.59 -31.29 14.23
N THR A 103 4.66 -31.67 13.35
CA THR A 103 4.22 -33.05 13.10
C THR A 103 4.92 -33.71 11.91
N GLY A 104 5.81 -33.00 11.20
CA GLY A 104 6.50 -33.48 10.01
C GLY A 104 5.76 -33.19 8.69
N LYS A 105 4.55 -32.61 8.72
CA LYS A 105 3.84 -32.20 7.50
C LYS A 105 4.50 -31.00 6.83
N LYS A 106 4.29 -30.86 5.52
CA LYS A 106 4.74 -29.68 4.76
C LYS A 106 3.88 -28.47 5.11
N LEU A 107 4.51 -27.30 5.23
CA LEU A 107 3.79 -26.05 5.45
C LEU A 107 3.37 -25.46 4.11
N VAL A 108 2.09 -25.63 3.76
CA VAL A 108 1.51 -25.13 2.50
C VAL A 108 0.61 -23.91 2.72
N ASN A 109 0.22 -23.65 3.97
CA ASN A 109 -0.59 -22.51 4.35
C ASN A 109 0.26 -21.48 5.09
N VAL A 110 0.02 -20.20 4.85
CA VAL A 110 0.68 -19.08 5.53
C VAL A 110 -0.39 -18.11 6.02
N ILE A 111 -0.33 -17.73 7.30
CA ILE A 111 -1.08 -16.62 7.86
C ILE A 111 -0.09 -15.50 8.21
N SER A 112 -0.18 -14.37 7.52
CA SER A 112 0.62 -13.18 7.80
C SER A 112 -0.16 -12.21 8.68
N ILE A 113 0.32 -11.98 9.90
CA ILE A 113 -0.32 -11.11 10.89
C ILE A 113 0.34 -9.73 10.85
N GLY A 114 -0.42 -8.70 10.50
CA GLY A 114 0.08 -7.33 10.42
C GLY A 114 -1.04 -6.35 10.12
N ILE A 115 -0.91 -5.11 10.59
CA ILE A 115 -1.91 -4.05 10.36
C ILE A 115 -1.25 -2.83 9.69
N GLY A 116 -2.02 -2.11 8.88
CA GLY A 116 -1.53 -0.96 8.12
C GLY A 116 -0.40 -1.36 7.18
N GLY A 117 0.78 -0.75 7.36
CA GLY A 117 1.91 -0.93 6.46
C GLY A 117 2.52 -2.33 6.48
N SER A 118 2.30 -3.07 7.58
CA SER A 118 2.70 -4.47 7.71
C SER A 118 1.88 -5.44 6.84
N TYR A 119 0.87 -4.95 6.13
CA TYR A 119 -0.12 -5.78 5.43
C TYR A 119 -0.60 -5.20 4.10
N LEU A 120 -0.93 -3.90 4.04
CA LEU A 120 -1.59 -3.31 2.86
C LEU A 120 -0.74 -3.42 1.59
N GLY A 121 0.57 -3.14 1.68
CA GLY A 121 1.49 -3.33 0.56
C GLY A 121 1.63 -4.82 0.17
N PRO A 122 1.95 -5.73 1.12
CA PRO A 122 1.97 -7.17 0.84
C PRO A 122 0.68 -7.73 0.21
N GLU A 123 -0.50 -7.32 0.67
CA GLU A 123 -1.77 -7.77 0.11
C GLU A 123 -2.03 -7.20 -1.28
N PHE A 124 -1.65 -5.94 -1.53
CA PHE A 124 -1.65 -5.37 -2.87
C PHE A 124 -0.82 -6.23 -3.84
N VAL A 125 0.44 -6.52 -3.52
CA VAL A 125 1.31 -7.31 -4.41
C VAL A 125 0.80 -8.74 -4.54
N TYR A 126 0.26 -9.31 -3.46
CA TYR A 126 -0.38 -10.62 -3.50
C TYR A 126 -1.54 -10.67 -4.51
N GLU A 127 -2.53 -9.79 -4.41
CA GLU A 127 -3.65 -9.79 -5.36
C GLU A 127 -3.21 -9.42 -6.78
N ALA A 128 -2.23 -8.52 -6.92
CA ALA A 128 -1.71 -8.10 -8.23
C ALA A 128 -1.05 -9.23 -9.02
N LEU A 129 -0.39 -10.18 -8.35
CA LEU A 129 0.34 -11.29 -8.98
C LEU A 129 -0.41 -12.62 -8.94
N ARG A 130 -1.61 -12.65 -8.36
CA ARG A 130 -2.39 -13.87 -8.17
C ARG A 130 -2.72 -14.61 -9.47
N CYS A 131 -2.99 -13.86 -10.53
CA CYS A 131 -3.31 -14.40 -11.85
C CYS A 131 -2.15 -14.30 -12.84
N ASP A 132 -1.00 -13.74 -12.44
CA ASP A 132 0.19 -13.75 -13.29
C ASP A 132 0.59 -15.20 -13.62
N PRO A 133 0.90 -15.54 -14.90
CA PRO A 133 1.14 -16.92 -15.30
C PRO A 133 2.28 -17.61 -14.53
N GLU A 134 3.39 -16.93 -14.27
CA GLU A 134 4.53 -17.52 -13.55
C GLU A 134 4.22 -17.66 -12.06
N CYS A 135 3.67 -16.61 -11.45
CA CYS A 135 3.32 -16.59 -10.04
C CYS A 135 2.21 -17.60 -9.71
N SER A 136 1.17 -17.69 -10.54
CA SER A 136 0.06 -18.63 -10.33
C SER A 136 0.51 -20.10 -10.38
N VAL A 137 1.44 -20.45 -11.27
CA VAL A 137 2.07 -21.77 -11.30
C VAL A 137 2.90 -22.00 -10.05
N ALA A 138 3.72 -21.04 -9.65
CA ALA A 138 4.58 -21.14 -8.47
C ALA A 138 3.79 -21.21 -7.14
N ALA A 139 2.58 -20.65 -7.09
CA ALA A 139 1.68 -20.67 -5.94
C ALA A 139 0.79 -21.93 -5.86
N LYS A 140 0.82 -22.81 -6.86
CA LYS A 140 -0.08 -23.97 -6.92
C LYS A 140 -0.03 -24.81 -5.64
N GLY A 141 -1.19 -25.04 -5.04
CA GLY A 141 -1.33 -25.83 -3.82
C GLY A 141 -0.86 -25.12 -2.55
N ARG A 142 -0.65 -23.80 -2.58
CA ARG A 142 -0.28 -22.98 -1.43
C ARG A 142 -1.36 -21.95 -1.15
N THR A 143 -1.49 -21.57 0.12
CA THR A 143 -2.43 -20.56 0.58
C THR A 143 -1.70 -19.48 1.36
N LEU A 144 -1.96 -18.21 1.06
CA LEU A 144 -1.55 -17.07 1.88
C LEU A 144 -2.81 -16.31 2.30
N LYS A 145 -2.96 -16.09 3.61
CA LYS A 145 -4.03 -15.27 4.18
C LYS A 145 -3.42 -14.17 5.05
N PHE A 146 -4.07 -13.03 5.08
CA PHE A 146 -3.68 -11.90 5.93
C PHE A 146 -4.63 -11.76 7.10
N LEU A 147 -4.08 -11.61 8.30
CA LEU A 147 -4.82 -11.36 9.55
C LEU A 147 -4.43 -9.99 10.08
N ALA A 148 -5.30 -9.01 9.85
CA ALA A 148 -4.98 -7.60 10.12
C ALA A 148 -5.79 -7.03 11.28
N ASN A 149 -7.10 -7.24 11.27
CA ASN A 149 -7.99 -6.65 12.25
C ASN A 149 -7.91 -7.42 13.58
N VAL A 150 -8.08 -6.72 14.69
CA VAL A 150 -8.18 -7.33 16.04
C VAL A 150 -9.56 -7.94 16.30
N ASP A 151 -10.54 -7.63 15.44
CA ASP A 151 -11.84 -8.29 15.44
C ASP A 151 -11.67 -9.81 15.27
N PRO A 152 -12.17 -10.65 16.20
CA PRO A 152 -12.05 -12.10 16.10
C PRO A 152 -12.73 -12.71 14.86
N VAL A 153 -13.59 -11.97 14.14
CA VAL A 153 -14.09 -12.40 12.83
C VAL A 153 -12.96 -12.54 11.81
N ASP A 154 -11.95 -11.67 11.87
CA ASP A 154 -10.80 -11.75 10.96
C ASP A 154 -9.93 -12.98 11.26
N VAL A 155 -9.82 -13.36 12.54
CA VAL A 155 -9.23 -14.64 12.96
C VAL A 155 -10.01 -15.82 12.35
N ALA A 156 -11.34 -15.81 12.47
CA ALA A 156 -12.17 -16.88 11.90
C ALA A 156 -11.93 -17.02 10.38
N ARG A 157 -11.95 -15.91 9.63
CA ARG A 157 -11.67 -15.89 8.19
C ARG A 157 -10.25 -16.35 7.84
N ALA A 158 -9.25 -15.90 8.61
CA ALA A 158 -7.86 -16.26 8.42
C ALA A 158 -7.61 -17.76 8.62
N THR A 159 -8.30 -18.40 9.58
CA THR A 159 -8.15 -19.83 9.89
C THR A 159 -9.09 -20.75 9.11
N GLU A 160 -10.09 -20.20 8.42
CA GLU A 160 -11.10 -20.99 7.71
C GLU A 160 -10.48 -21.94 6.68
N GLY A 161 -10.79 -23.24 6.83
CA GLY A 161 -10.34 -24.30 5.92
C GLY A 161 -8.85 -24.68 6.03
N LEU A 162 -8.10 -24.15 7.00
CA LEU A 162 -6.68 -24.45 7.16
C LEU A 162 -6.42 -25.54 8.21
N ASP A 163 -5.51 -26.48 7.90
CA ASP A 163 -4.95 -27.42 8.88
C ASP A 163 -3.82 -26.72 9.68
N PRO A 164 -3.93 -26.61 11.01
CA PRO A 164 -2.85 -26.09 11.87
C PRO A 164 -1.50 -26.78 11.67
N GLU A 165 -1.49 -28.08 11.39
CA GLU A 165 -0.24 -28.85 11.17
C GLU A 165 0.48 -28.48 9.87
N GLU A 166 -0.22 -27.84 8.92
CA GLU A 166 0.30 -27.43 7.62
C GLU A 166 0.43 -25.90 7.49
N THR A 167 0.28 -25.16 8.61
CA THR A 167 0.20 -23.70 8.61
C THR A 167 1.39 -23.04 9.28
N LEU A 168 2.06 -22.13 8.56
CA LEU A 168 3.06 -21.20 9.09
C LEU A 168 2.40 -19.86 9.43
N VAL A 169 2.74 -19.30 10.59
CA VAL A 169 2.30 -17.99 11.04
C VAL A 169 3.48 -17.02 11.02
N ILE A 170 3.27 -15.85 10.41
CA ILE A 170 4.26 -14.77 10.35
C ILE A 170 3.75 -13.61 11.19
N VAL A 171 4.52 -13.18 12.18
CA VAL A 171 4.18 -12.01 13.01
C VAL A 171 4.94 -10.78 12.51
N VAL A 172 4.23 -9.81 11.93
CA VAL A 172 4.82 -8.62 11.30
C VAL A 172 4.59 -7.37 12.15
N SER A 173 5.58 -6.99 12.96
CA SER A 173 5.49 -5.82 13.82
C SER A 173 6.86 -5.21 14.09
N LYS A 174 7.07 -3.96 13.66
CA LYS A 174 8.32 -3.22 13.90
C LYS A 174 8.68 -3.17 15.38
N SER A 175 7.75 -2.72 16.22
CA SER A 175 7.96 -2.56 17.66
C SER A 175 7.71 -3.83 18.48
N PHE A 176 7.11 -4.85 17.84
CA PHE A 176 6.61 -6.07 18.49
C PHE A 176 5.69 -5.82 19.69
N THR A 177 4.99 -4.68 19.67
CA THR A 177 4.12 -4.21 20.77
C THR A 177 2.76 -3.70 20.30
N THR A 178 2.52 -3.68 18.98
CA THR A 178 1.22 -3.29 18.41
C THR A 178 0.10 -4.14 19.01
N ALA A 179 -0.90 -3.50 19.63
CA ALA A 179 -1.86 -4.19 20.48
C ALA A 179 -2.66 -5.25 19.71
N GLU A 180 -3.12 -4.89 18.52
CA GLU A 180 -3.87 -5.72 17.57
C GLU A 180 -3.03 -6.92 17.13
N THR A 181 -1.85 -6.66 16.54
CA THR A 181 -0.93 -7.70 16.05
C THR A 181 -0.53 -8.67 17.15
N MET A 182 -0.21 -8.18 18.35
CA MET A 182 0.24 -9.05 19.44
C MET A 182 -0.89 -9.86 20.05
N LEU A 183 -2.13 -9.35 20.05
CA LEU A 183 -3.28 -10.17 20.45
C LEU A 183 -3.52 -11.27 19.42
N ASN A 184 -3.54 -10.94 18.14
CA ASN A 184 -3.67 -11.92 17.06
C ASN A 184 -2.55 -12.96 17.06
N ALA A 185 -1.30 -12.57 17.31
CA ALA A 185 -0.17 -13.50 17.43
C ALA A 185 -0.39 -14.51 18.57
N ARG A 186 -0.83 -14.06 19.75
CA ARG A 186 -1.18 -14.96 20.86
C ARG A 186 -2.35 -15.87 20.52
N THR A 187 -3.37 -15.34 19.84
CA THR A 187 -4.53 -16.11 19.38
C THR A 187 -4.13 -17.18 18.36
N MET A 188 -3.25 -16.87 17.41
CA MET A 188 -2.75 -17.85 16.42
C MET A 188 -1.85 -18.91 17.06
N ARG A 189 -1.02 -18.54 18.04
CA ARG A 189 -0.24 -19.52 18.82
C ARG A 189 -1.15 -20.49 19.57
N ASP A 190 -2.22 -20.00 20.19
CA ASP A 190 -3.23 -20.83 20.86
C ASP A 190 -3.99 -21.72 19.85
N TRP A 191 -4.39 -21.18 18.70
CA TRP A 191 -5.03 -21.95 17.62
C TRP A 191 -4.14 -23.09 17.11
N LEU A 192 -2.86 -22.81 16.83
CA LEU A 192 -1.88 -23.82 16.41
C LEU A 192 -1.73 -24.91 17.47
N PHE A 193 -1.55 -24.52 18.74
CA PHE A 193 -1.36 -25.47 19.84
C PHE A 193 -2.60 -26.34 20.09
N ARG A 194 -3.80 -25.77 20.03
CA ARG A 194 -5.05 -26.54 20.13
C ARG A 194 -5.26 -27.50 18.97
N GLY A 195 -4.75 -27.14 17.79
CA GLY A 195 -4.72 -28.02 16.62
C GLY A 195 -3.73 -29.18 16.74
N MET A 196 -2.72 -29.07 17.63
CA MET A 196 -1.64 -30.03 17.82
C MET A 196 -1.44 -30.37 19.31
N PRO A 197 -2.46 -30.90 20.02
CA PRO A 197 -2.44 -31.03 21.49
C PRO A 197 -1.39 -32.04 22.01
N SER A 198 -0.89 -32.93 21.14
CA SER A 198 0.18 -33.89 21.47
C SER A 198 1.59 -33.31 21.36
N ILE A 199 1.74 -32.12 20.78
CA ILE A 199 3.03 -31.45 20.59
C ILE A 199 3.20 -30.36 21.65
N PRO A 200 4.34 -30.31 22.38
CA PRO A 200 4.60 -29.22 23.32
C PRO A 200 4.50 -27.84 22.64
N GLN A 201 3.86 -26.87 23.32
CA GLN A 201 3.63 -25.53 22.76
C GLN A 201 4.92 -24.83 22.28
N GLU A 202 6.04 -25.07 22.96
CA GLU A 202 7.36 -24.56 22.57
C GLU A 202 7.78 -25.10 21.19
N ASN A 203 7.58 -26.39 20.93
CA ASN A 203 7.87 -27.02 19.63
C ASN A 203 6.94 -26.53 18.52
N VAL A 204 5.66 -26.32 18.84
CA VAL A 204 4.71 -25.69 17.90
C VAL A 204 5.19 -24.29 17.53
N THR A 205 5.50 -23.46 18.53
CA THR A 205 5.96 -22.07 18.32
C THR A 205 7.24 -22.05 17.46
N ARG A 206 8.20 -22.92 17.79
CA ARG A 206 9.48 -23.03 17.09
C ARG A 206 9.36 -23.33 15.60
N GLN A 207 8.43 -24.22 15.21
CA GLN A 207 8.31 -24.67 13.82
C GLN A 207 7.27 -23.92 13.00
N HIS A 208 6.25 -23.34 13.65
CA HIS A 208 5.11 -22.72 12.99
C HIS A 208 5.04 -21.20 13.14
N ILE A 209 5.94 -20.55 13.87
CA ILE A 209 5.90 -19.10 14.06
C ILE A 209 7.25 -18.47 13.76
N ILE A 210 7.25 -17.51 12.83
CA ILE A 210 8.38 -16.62 12.55
C ILE A 210 7.99 -15.15 12.80
N ALA A 211 8.98 -14.28 12.96
CA ALA A 211 8.74 -12.85 13.15
C ALA A 211 9.48 -12.00 12.11
N LEU A 212 8.83 -10.92 11.69
CA LEU A 212 9.43 -9.84 10.92
C LEU A 212 9.46 -8.59 11.81
N SER A 213 10.63 -8.26 12.37
CA SER A 213 10.75 -7.24 13.41
C SER A 213 12.19 -6.77 13.62
N SER A 214 12.36 -5.54 14.12
CA SER A 214 13.64 -5.07 14.66
C SER A 214 13.87 -5.50 16.12
N GLU A 215 12.87 -6.07 16.79
CA GLU A 215 12.85 -6.32 18.24
C GLU A 215 13.07 -7.80 18.57
N VAL A 216 14.29 -8.28 18.33
CA VAL A 216 14.67 -9.71 18.50
C VAL A 216 14.39 -10.21 19.91
N GLU A 217 14.71 -9.42 20.95
CA GLU A 217 14.48 -9.82 22.35
C GLU A 217 13.01 -10.04 22.69
N LYS A 218 12.11 -9.19 22.16
CA LYS A 218 10.66 -9.34 22.37
C LYS A 218 10.09 -10.54 21.62
N ALA A 219 10.60 -10.82 20.42
CA ALA A 219 10.25 -12.02 19.67
C ALA A 219 10.71 -13.30 20.40
N ALA A 220 11.92 -13.28 20.97
CA ALA A 220 12.44 -14.36 21.79
C ALA A 220 11.59 -14.57 23.07
N ALA A 221 11.18 -13.50 23.74
CA ALA A 221 10.27 -13.58 24.88
C ALA A 221 8.87 -14.14 24.52
N PHE A 222 8.46 -14.03 23.25
CA PHE A 222 7.25 -14.69 22.74
C PHE A 222 7.46 -16.19 22.44
N GLY A 223 8.72 -16.65 22.38
CA GLY A 223 9.12 -18.03 22.09
C GLY A 223 9.58 -18.27 20.65
N ILE A 224 9.76 -17.21 19.84
CA ILE A 224 10.29 -17.33 18.48
C ILE A 224 11.82 -17.38 18.56
N LEU A 225 12.42 -18.37 17.92
CA LEU A 225 13.87 -18.50 17.90
C LEU A 225 14.52 -17.29 17.20
N PRO A 226 15.67 -16.78 17.68
CA PRO A 226 16.35 -15.65 17.05
C PRO A 226 16.63 -15.83 15.55
N GLU A 227 16.96 -17.05 15.10
CA GLU A 227 17.16 -17.39 13.69
C GLU A 227 15.87 -17.33 12.84
N ASN A 228 14.70 -17.36 13.48
CA ASN A 228 13.38 -17.22 12.86
C ASN A 228 12.88 -15.76 12.93
N VAL A 229 13.74 -14.81 13.30
CA VAL A 229 13.46 -13.38 13.25
C VAL A 229 14.17 -12.76 12.05
N PHE A 230 13.40 -12.21 11.12
CA PHE A 230 13.90 -11.52 9.93
C PHE A 230 13.78 -10.02 10.15
N GLY A 231 14.94 -9.36 10.28
CA GLY A 231 15.04 -7.97 10.64
C GLY A 231 14.61 -7.00 9.53
N PHE A 232 14.21 -5.80 9.94
CA PHE A 232 14.19 -4.60 9.11
C PHE A 232 14.46 -3.37 9.99
N TRP A 233 14.71 -2.22 9.38
CA TRP A 233 15.36 -1.10 10.06
C TRP A 233 14.41 0.03 10.46
N ASN A 234 14.90 0.92 11.34
CA ASN A 234 14.18 2.11 11.81
C ASN A 234 13.87 3.10 10.66
N TRP A 235 14.73 3.19 9.65
CA TRP A 235 14.59 4.03 8.45
C TRP A 235 13.60 3.48 7.41
N VAL A 236 13.04 2.30 7.65
CA VAL A 236 11.92 1.76 6.88
C VAL A 236 10.60 2.22 7.52
N GLY A 237 9.92 3.15 6.85
CA GLY A 237 8.55 3.55 7.21
C GLY A 237 7.56 2.42 6.95
N GLY A 238 6.55 2.24 7.80
CA GLY A 238 5.61 1.11 7.68
C GLY A 238 4.92 1.07 6.31
N ARG A 239 4.43 2.21 5.82
CA ARG A 239 3.79 2.32 4.50
C ARG A 239 4.74 2.20 3.29
N PHE A 240 6.06 2.15 3.53
CA PHE A 240 7.13 1.98 2.53
C PHE A 240 7.90 0.66 2.74
N SER A 241 7.28 -0.33 3.40
CA SER A 241 8.00 -1.50 3.92
C SER A 241 7.86 -2.77 3.08
N VAL A 242 7.01 -2.79 2.04
CA VAL A 242 6.72 -4.02 1.28
C VAL A 242 7.96 -4.62 0.59
N CYS A 243 8.94 -3.80 0.18
CA CYS A 243 10.22 -4.28 -0.36
C CYS A 243 11.18 -4.82 0.72
N SER A 244 10.87 -4.69 2.01
CA SER A 244 11.63 -5.30 3.10
C SER A 244 11.14 -6.72 3.37
N ALA A 245 11.67 -7.35 4.44
CA ALA A 245 11.18 -8.63 4.93
C ALA A 245 9.64 -8.67 5.05
N VAL A 246 9.00 -7.55 5.41
CA VAL A 246 7.54 -7.38 5.57
C VAL A 246 6.74 -7.95 4.40
N GLY A 247 7.10 -7.60 3.16
CA GLY A 247 6.43 -8.16 1.98
C GLY A 247 7.20 -9.33 1.37
N VAL A 248 8.53 -9.23 1.29
CA VAL A 248 9.35 -10.23 0.59
C VAL A 248 9.20 -11.62 1.21
N MET A 249 9.09 -11.75 2.54
CA MET A 249 8.93 -13.07 3.18
C MET A 249 7.60 -13.77 2.84
N PRO A 250 6.40 -13.22 3.18
CA PRO A 250 5.14 -13.90 2.88
C PRO A 250 4.95 -14.15 1.38
N LEU A 251 5.37 -13.20 0.53
CA LEU A 251 5.24 -13.34 -0.92
C LEU A 251 6.25 -14.37 -1.48
N SER A 252 7.47 -14.45 -0.97
CA SER A 252 8.43 -15.51 -1.37
C SER A 252 7.95 -16.89 -0.94
N LEU A 253 7.32 -17.01 0.23
CA LEU A 253 6.72 -18.29 0.65
C LEU A 253 5.59 -18.74 -0.28
N HIS A 254 4.85 -17.78 -0.86
CA HIS A 254 3.71 -18.05 -1.73
C HIS A 254 4.11 -18.20 -3.22
N TYR A 255 4.78 -17.22 -3.81
CA TYR A 255 5.18 -17.17 -5.22
C TYR A 255 6.62 -17.62 -5.50
N GLY A 256 7.44 -17.84 -4.47
CA GLY A 256 8.88 -18.08 -4.63
C GLY A 256 9.70 -16.80 -4.64
N TYR A 257 10.98 -16.91 -4.23
CA TYR A 257 11.86 -15.75 -4.12
C TYR A 257 12.18 -15.12 -5.49
N GLU A 258 12.29 -15.91 -6.56
CA GLU A 258 12.63 -15.38 -7.89
C GLU A 258 11.62 -14.32 -8.37
N ALA A 259 10.31 -14.56 -8.16
CA ALA A 259 9.28 -13.55 -8.45
C ALA A 259 9.49 -12.27 -7.62
N MET A 260 9.90 -12.40 -6.35
CA MET A 260 10.17 -11.24 -5.50
C MET A 260 11.46 -10.53 -5.87
N GLY A 261 12.49 -11.23 -6.32
CA GLY A 261 13.69 -10.64 -6.91
C GLY A 261 13.35 -9.77 -8.12
N THR A 262 12.50 -10.27 -9.02
CA THR A 262 12.00 -9.51 -10.18
C THR A 262 11.17 -8.29 -9.77
N PHE A 263 10.33 -8.42 -8.75
CA PHE A 263 9.58 -7.29 -8.18
C PHE A 263 10.49 -6.21 -7.59
N LEU A 264 11.51 -6.58 -6.82
CA LEU A 264 12.49 -5.65 -6.28
C LEU A 264 13.27 -4.94 -7.40
N ALA A 265 13.67 -5.67 -8.44
CA ALA A 265 14.35 -5.11 -9.60
C ALA A 265 13.51 -4.04 -10.32
N GLY A 266 12.21 -4.29 -10.51
CA GLY A 266 11.31 -3.30 -11.11
C GLY A 266 11.12 -2.06 -10.24
N ALA A 267 11.01 -2.24 -8.93
CA ALA A 267 10.94 -1.11 -8.00
C ALA A 267 12.25 -0.30 -7.99
N HIS A 268 13.41 -0.96 -8.05
CA HIS A 268 14.72 -0.31 -8.15
C HIS A 268 14.87 0.46 -9.47
N ASN A 269 14.39 -0.08 -10.58
CA ASN A 269 14.40 0.60 -11.87
C ASN A 269 13.69 1.97 -11.79
N MET A 270 12.54 2.02 -11.13
CA MET A 270 11.83 3.28 -10.91
C MET A 270 12.52 4.20 -9.90
N ASP A 271 13.29 3.68 -8.93
CA ASP A 271 14.17 4.51 -8.08
C ASP A 271 15.23 5.23 -8.91
N VAL A 272 15.89 4.49 -9.80
CA VAL A 272 16.92 5.06 -10.69
C VAL A 272 16.29 6.13 -11.57
N HIS A 273 15.13 5.86 -12.18
CA HIS A 273 14.38 6.86 -12.95
C HIS A 273 14.06 8.11 -12.12
N PHE A 274 13.53 7.93 -10.92
CA PHE A 274 13.22 9.04 -10.01
C PHE A 274 14.45 9.88 -9.67
N LEU A 275 15.58 9.24 -9.41
CA LEU A 275 16.81 9.89 -8.97
C LEU A 275 17.60 10.54 -10.10
N GLU A 276 17.45 10.11 -11.35
CA GLU A 276 18.34 10.52 -12.45
C GLU A 276 17.63 11.27 -13.58
N ALA A 277 16.36 10.97 -13.88
CA ALA A 277 15.66 11.61 -15.00
C ALA A 277 15.38 13.09 -14.76
N ALA A 278 15.40 13.86 -15.86
CA ALA A 278 15.06 15.28 -15.87
C ALA A 278 13.59 15.49 -15.46
N PRO A 279 13.24 16.59 -14.76
CA PRO A 279 11.90 16.77 -14.18
C PRO A 279 10.70 16.55 -15.13
N LYS A 280 10.84 16.93 -16.42
CA LYS A 280 9.76 16.77 -17.42
C LYS A 280 9.69 15.38 -18.07
N GLU A 281 10.66 14.52 -17.79
CA GLU A 281 10.72 13.12 -18.23
C GLU A 281 10.53 12.15 -17.05
N ASN A 282 10.59 12.68 -15.83
CA ASN A 282 10.54 11.93 -14.58
C ASN A 282 9.08 11.68 -14.16
N LEU A 283 8.64 10.42 -14.27
CA LEU A 283 7.24 10.03 -14.09
C LEU A 283 6.73 10.34 -12.67
N PRO A 284 7.41 9.93 -11.58
CA PRO A 284 6.99 10.29 -10.22
C PRO A 284 6.97 11.81 -9.97
N TYR A 285 7.94 12.53 -10.54
CA TYR A 285 8.02 13.99 -10.43
C TYR A 285 6.80 14.66 -11.07
N LEU A 286 6.48 14.30 -12.31
CA LEU A 286 5.30 14.80 -13.03
C LEU A 286 4.01 14.50 -12.26
N LEU A 287 3.84 13.26 -11.77
CA LEU A 287 2.67 12.89 -10.98
C LEU A 287 2.54 13.74 -9.70
N GLY A 288 3.63 13.97 -8.99
CA GLY A 288 3.63 14.82 -7.79
C GLY A 288 3.29 16.29 -8.11
N LEU A 289 3.82 16.84 -9.21
CA LEU A 289 3.47 18.19 -9.67
C LEU A 289 1.98 18.31 -10.01
N ILE A 290 1.42 17.32 -10.71
CA ILE A 290 0.00 17.27 -11.07
C ILE A 290 -0.87 17.11 -9.82
N GLY A 291 -0.42 16.34 -8.83
CA GLY A 291 -1.08 16.20 -7.53
C GLY A 291 -1.18 17.54 -6.79
N VAL A 292 -0.07 18.27 -6.68
CA VAL A 292 -0.04 19.61 -6.07
C VAL A 292 -0.88 20.61 -6.87
N TRP A 293 -0.82 20.58 -8.20
CA TRP A 293 -1.64 21.43 -9.06
C TRP A 293 -3.13 21.26 -8.77
N ASN A 294 -3.62 20.03 -8.83
CA ASN A 294 -5.03 19.74 -8.60
C ASN A 294 -5.45 19.98 -7.15
N GLY A 295 -4.65 19.52 -6.19
CA GLY A 295 -4.99 19.59 -4.75
C GLY A 295 -4.90 21.00 -4.18
N THR A 296 -3.82 21.72 -4.48
CA THR A 296 -3.53 23.02 -3.86
C THR A 296 -3.99 24.20 -4.70
N PHE A 297 -3.72 24.21 -6.01
CA PHE A 297 -4.05 25.36 -6.86
C PHE A 297 -5.49 25.33 -7.36
N LEU A 298 -6.00 24.16 -7.78
CA LEU A 298 -7.40 24.00 -8.20
C LEU A 298 -8.34 23.63 -7.04
N GLY A 299 -7.79 23.31 -5.86
CA GLY A 299 -8.56 23.07 -4.65
C GLY A 299 -9.39 21.78 -4.67
N HIS A 300 -9.02 20.80 -5.49
CA HIS A 300 -9.71 19.51 -5.55
C HIS A 300 -9.26 18.62 -4.38
N PRO A 301 -10.13 18.36 -3.38
CA PRO A 301 -9.70 17.74 -2.12
C PRO A 301 -9.59 16.20 -2.20
N SER A 302 -9.90 15.63 -3.36
CA SER A 302 -10.01 14.18 -3.55
C SER A 302 -9.40 13.75 -4.87
N ARG A 303 -8.90 12.53 -4.92
CA ARG A 303 -8.31 11.91 -6.10
C ARG A 303 -8.80 10.47 -6.22
N ALA A 304 -9.25 10.12 -7.42
CA ALA A 304 -9.72 8.78 -7.73
C ALA A 304 -8.61 7.96 -8.40
N ILE A 305 -8.26 6.80 -7.83
CA ILE A 305 -7.28 5.85 -8.37
C ILE A 305 -8.05 4.71 -9.01
N LEU A 306 -8.00 4.62 -10.34
CA LEU A 306 -8.94 3.83 -11.15
C LEU A 306 -8.16 2.83 -12.02
N PRO A 307 -7.67 1.72 -11.45
CA PRO A 307 -6.99 0.71 -12.23
C PRO A 307 -7.98 -0.10 -13.07
N TYR A 308 -7.85 -0.08 -14.38
CA TYR A 308 -8.54 -0.96 -15.32
C TYR A 308 -7.85 -2.33 -15.35
N SER A 309 -7.79 -2.94 -14.17
CA SER A 309 -7.26 -4.28 -13.91
C SER A 309 -7.79 -4.76 -12.57
N GLN A 310 -8.55 -5.86 -12.57
CA GLN A 310 -9.09 -6.44 -11.35
C GLN A 310 -7.99 -6.97 -10.41
N ALA A 311 -6.82 -7.32 -10.95
CA ALA A 311 -5.66 -7.74 -10.15
C ALA A 311 -5.19 -6.61 -9.21
N LEU A 312 -5.43 -5.34 -9.55
CA LEU A 312 -5.11 -4.18 -8.72
C LEU A 312 -6.21 -3.80 -7.71
N ALA A 313 -7.14 -4.70 -7.37
CA ALA A 313 -8.25 -4.44 -6.45
C ALA A 313 -7.83 -3.91 -5.07
N ARG A 314 -6.60 -4.19 -4.62
CA ARG A 314 -6.07 -3.71 -3.33
C ARG A 314 -5.06 -2.58 -3.46
N PHE A 315 -4.75 -2.14 -4.69
CA PHE A 315 -3.81 -1.05 -4.94
C PHE A 315 -4.28 0.28 -4.34
N ALA A 316 -5.54 0.67 -4.58
CA ALA A 316 -6.08 1.92 -4.02
C ALA A 316 -6.04 1.94 -2.49
N ALA A 317 -6.31 0.81 -1.82
CA ALA A 317 -6.24 0.68 -0.37
C ALA A 317 -4.80 0.83 0.16
N HIS A 318 -3.81 0.30 -0.57
CA HIS A 318 -2.40 0.54 -0.26
C HIS A 318 -2.03 2.01 -0.42
N ILE A 319 -2.37 2.64 -1.55
CA ILE A 319 -2.04 4.04 -1.82
C ILE A 319 -2.75 5.01 -0.88
N GLN A 320 -3.96 4.68 -0.40
CA GLN A 320 -4.61 5.42 0.68
C GLN A 320 -3.67 5.60 1.87
N GLN A 321 -3.03 4.52 2.34
CA GLN A 321 -2.09 4.64 3.44
C GLN A 321 -0.80 5.36 3.02
N VAL A 322 -0.20 4.96 1.89
CA VAL A 322 1.07 5.56 1.41
C VAL A 322 0.95 7.06 1.37
N ASP A 323 -0.11 7.58 0.76
CA ASP A 323 -0.23 9.01 0.53
C ASP A 323 -0.93 9.76 1.66
N MET A 324 -2.07 9.28 2.17
CA MET A 324 -2.82 10.04 3.19
C MET A 324 -2.11 10.06 4.54
N GLU A 325 -1.45 8.97 4.94
CA GLU A 325 -0.68 8.94 6.19
C GLU A 325 0.65 9.73 6.07
N SER A 326 1.22 9.80 4.86
CA SER A 326 2.40 10.63 4.58
C SER A 326 2.06 12.12 4.57
N ASN A 327 1.08 12.51 3.76
CA ASN A 327 0.88 13.89 3.34
C ASN A 327 -0.33 14.58 3.98
N GLY A 328 -1.16 13.85 4.74
CA GLY A 328 -2.27 14.39 5.54
C GLY A 328 -1.79 15.16 6.78
N LYS A 329 -1.02 16.23 6.55
CA LYS A 329 -0.34 17.03 7.57
C LYS A 329 -0.90 18.44 7.61
N ARG A 330 -0.77 19.10 8.76
CA ARG A 330 -1.24 20.49 8.97
C ARG A 330 -0.13 21.46 9.36
N VAL A 331 1.09 20.95 9.54
CA VAL A 331 2.27 21.72 9.92
C VAL A 331 3.40 21.47 8.93
N GLY A 332 4.16 22.52 8.63
CA GLY A 332 5.41 22.43 7.88
C GLY A 332 6.52 21.80 8.73
N MET A 333 7.65 21.52 8.08
CA MET A 333 8.85 20.94 8.71
C MET A 333 9.43 21.86 9.80
N ASP A 334 9.17 23.17 9.71
CA ASP A 334 9.55 24.19 10.71
C ASP A 334 8.58 24.25 11.92
N GLY A 335 7.52 23.45 11.91
CA GLY A 335 6.49 23.41 12.94
C GLY A 335 5.39 24.47 12.78
N ALA A 336 5.44 25.32 11.75
CA ALA A 336 4.40 26.32 11.50
C ALA A 336 3.13 25.67 10.95
N VAL A 337 1.96 26.18 11.34
CA VAL A 337 0.68 25.74 10.75
C VAL A 337 0.59 26.26 9.32
N LEU A 338 0.34 25.36 8.37
CA LEU A 338 0.25 25.72 6.96
C LEU A 338 -1.05 26.50 6.69
N PRO A 339 -1.01 27.57 5.87
CA PRO A 339 -2.19 28.35 5.51
C PRO A 339 -3.02 27.71 4.38
N TYR A 340 -2.64 26.52 3.92
CA TYR A 340 -3.28 25.76 2.86
C TYR A 340 -3.40 24.28 3.24
N SER A 341 -4.31 23.56 2.57
CA SER A 341 -4.44 22.11 2.70
C SER A 341 -3.34 21.38 1.93
N THR A 342 -2.86 20.25 2.47
CA THR A 342 -1.91 19.36 1.80
C THR A 342 -2.63 18.10 1.28
N GLY A 343 -2.17 16.89 1.64
CA GLY A 343 -2.59 15.60 1.08
C GLY A 343 -4.11 15.47 0.85
N VAL A 344 -4.44 14.88 -0.30
CA VAL A 344 -5.82 14.70 -0.75
C VAL A 344 -6.43 13.41 -0.19
N ILE A 345 -7.75 13.32 -0.24
CA ILE A 345 -8.46 12.07 0.05
C ILE A 345 -8.34 11.16 -1.18
N ASN A 346 -7.56 10.09 -1.05
CA ASN A 346 -7.49 9.05 -2.08
C ASN A 346 -8.61 8.03 -1.88
N PHE A 347 -9.27 7.66 -2.97
CA PHE A 347 -10.20 6.54 -3.00
C PHE A 347 -10.20 5.92 -4.40
N GLY A 348 -10.81 4.75 -4.57
CA GLY A 348 -10.87 4.12 -5.87
C GLY A 348 -11.30 2.67 -5.81
N GLU A 349 -11.73 2.18 -6.97
CA GLU A 349 -12.08 0.78 -7.24
C GLU A 349 -11.62 0.47 -8.67
N PRO A 350 -11.33 -0.80 -9.01
CA PRO A 350 -10.99 -1.16 -10.37
C PRO A 350 -12.08 -0.75 -11.39
N GLY A 351 -11.63 -0.36 -12.58
CA GLY A 351 -12.48 -0.29 -13.75
C GLY A 351 -12.85 -1.71 -14.22
N THR A 352 -14.08 -1.98 -14.66
CA THR A 352 -15.21 -1.05 -14.84
C THR A 352 -16.11 -0.92 -13.60
N ASN A 353 -15.83 -1.63 -12.50
CA ASN A 353 -16.67 -1.66 -11.30
C ASN A 353 -16.97 -0.25 -10.76
N GLY A 354 -15.96 0.62 -10.69
CA GLY A 354 -16.12 2.02 -10.28
C GLY A 354 -17.11 2.81 -11.15
N GLN A 355 -17.20 2.50 -12.45
CA GLN A 355 -18.14 3.13 -13.38
C GLN A 355 -19.59 2.93 -12.95
N HIS A 356 -19.88 1.76 -12.40
CA HIS A 356 -21.21 1.35 -11.95
C HIS A 356 -21.45 1.63 -10.45
N SER A 357 -20.58 2.44 -9.83
CA SER A 357 -20.69 2.81 -8.42
C SER A 357 -20.73 4.31 -8.22
N PHE A 358 -19.66 5.01 -8.57
CA PHE A 358 -19.47 6.43 -8.19
C PHE A 358 -19.11 7.35 -9.36
N TYR A 359 -18.95 6.85 -10.59
CA TYR A 359 -18.62 7.70 -11.75
C TYR A 359 -19.72 8.71 -12.09
N GLN A 360 -20.98 8.44 -11.71
CA GLN A 360 -22.06 9.44 -11.77
C GLN A 360 -21.65 10.75 -11.05
N LEU A 361 -21.06 10.63 -9.86
CA LEU A 361 -20.57 11.79 -9.11
C LEU A 361 -19.35 12.40 -9.80
N ILE A 362 -18.43 11.59 -10.31
CA ILE A 362 -17.22 12.08 -11.00
C ILE A 362 -17.60 12.85 -12.27
N HIS A 363 -18.64 12.45 -13.01
CA HIS A 363 -19.07 13.05 -14.28
C HIS A 363 -20.01 14.26 -14.15
N GLN A 364 -20.92 14.27 -13.18
CA GLN A 364 -21.93 15.34 -13.06
C GLN A 364 -21.94 16.01 -11.68
N GLY A 365 -21.32 15.40 -10.68
CA GLY A 365 -21.15 15.98 -9.34
C GLY A 365 -19.85 16.78 -9.20
N ARG A 366 -19.23 16.65 -8.03
CA ARG A 366 -17.96 17.32 -7.69
C ARG A 366 -16.85 16.93 -8.68
N VAL A 367 -15.99 17.89 -9.01
CA VAL A 367 -14.79 17.60 -9.81
C VAL A 367 -13.82 16.80 -8.96
N ILE A 368 -13.45 15.62 -9.43
CA ILE A 368 -12.49 14.72 -8.79
C ILE A 368 -11.46 14.32 -9.84
N PRO A 369 -10.21 14.80 -9.74
CA PRO A 369 -9.10 14.32 -10.57
C PRO A 369 -9.00 12.79 -10.54
N ALA A 370 -8.93 12.19 -11.73
CA ALA A 370 -8.94 10.75 -11.91
C ALA A 370 -7.62 10.24 -12.51
N GLU A 371 -7.11 9.13 -11.97
CA GLU A 371 -5.90 8.47 -12.43
C GLU A 371 -6.25 7.09 -12.95
N PHE A 372 -6.23 6.96 -14.26
CA PHE A 372 -6.50 5.72 -14.97
C PHE A 372 -5.21 4.92 -15.08
N ILE A 373 -5.22 3.65 -14.67
CA ILE A 373 -4.08 2.74 -14.83
C ILE A 373 -4.52 1.55 -15.67
N GLY A 374 -3.88 1.31 -16.81
CA GLY A 374 -4.25 0.24 -17.74
C GLY A 374 -3.04 -0.57 -18.19
N PHE A 375 -3.31 -1.73 -18.79
CA PHE A 375 -2.29 -2.64 -19.31
C PHE A 375 -2.63 -3.05 -20.74
N CYS A 376 -1.64 -3.17 -21.62
CA CYS A 376 -1.84 -3.65 -22.98
C CYS A 376 -2.22 -5.15 -23.01
N GLU A 377 -1.73 -5.94 -22.05
CA GLU A 377 -1.96 -7.38 -21.98
C GLU A 377 -2.68 -7.79 -20.68
N SER A 378 -3.59 -8.78 -20.80
CA SER A 378 -4.24 -9.43 -19.65
C SER A 378 -3.39 -10.56 -19.10
N GLN A 379 -3.37 -10.72 -17.78
CA GLN A 379 -2.83 -11.91 -17.11
C GLN A 379 -3.60 -13.19 -17.45
N PHE A 380 -4.88 -13.05 -17.85
CA PHE A 380 -5.76 -14.15 -18.21
C PHE A 380 -6.58 -13.77 -19.46
N PRO A 381 -6.01 -13.89 -20.67
CA PRO A 381 -6.69 -13.50 -21.90
C PRO A 381 -7.87 -14.43 -22.20
N VAL A 382 -9.02 -13.85 -22.53
CA VAL A 382 -10.23 -14.57 -22.94
C VAL A 382 -10.74 -13.99 -24.24
N ASN A 383 -10.94 -14.86 -25.23
CA ASN A 383 -11.54 -14.54 -26.52
C ASN A 383 -12.55 -15.65 -26.85
N LEU A 384 -13.82 -15.29 -27.05
CA LEU A 384 -14.91 -16.22 -27.32
C LEU A 384 -15.36 -16.10 -28.76
N GLU A 385 -15.64 -17.23 -29.40
CA GLU A 385 -16.22 -17.25 -30.74
C GLU A 385 -17.59 -16.56 -30.74
N GLY A 386 -17.79 -15.62 -31.66
CA GLY A 386 -19.03 -14.85 -31.80
C GLY A 386 -19.04 -13.50 -31.08
N GLU A 387 -18.08 -13.24 -30.18
CA GLU A 387 -17.91 -11.91 -29.58
C GLU A 387 -17.15 -10.96 -30.50
N GLN A 388 -17.48 -9.66 -30.45
CA GLN A 388 -16.90 -8.65 -31.33
C GLN A 388 -15.41 -8.39 -31.03
N VAL A 389 -15.06 -8.42 -29.73
CA VAL A 389 -13.72 -8.12 -29.22
C VAL A 389 -13.39 -9.08 -28.07
N ALA A 390 -12.11 -9.23 -27.76
CA ALA A 390 -11.68 -9.97 -26.58
C ALA A 390 -12.14 -9.25 -25.29
N ASN A 391 -12.29 -9.99 -24.18
CA ASN A 391 -12.71 -9.41 -22.90
C ASN A 391 -11.78 -8.29 -22.42
N HIS A 392 -10.48 -8.38 -22.72
CA HIS A 392 -9.51 -7.34 -22.36
C HIS A 392 -9.69 -6.07 -23.21
N ASP A 393 -10.01 -6.21 -24.49
CA ASP A 393 -10.30 -5.06 -25.35
C ASP A 393 -11.62 -4.39 -24.93
N GLU A 394 -12.62 -5.15 -24.49
CA GLU A 394 -13.87 -4.60 -23.93
C GLU A 394 -13.59 -3.79 -22.65
N LEU A 395 -12.73 -4.29 -21.77
CA LEU A 395 -12.24 -3.54 -20.59
C LEU A 395 -11.51 -2.26 -21.02
N MET A 396 -10.60 -2.35 -21.98
CA MET A 396 -9.75 -1.23 -22.39
C MET A 396 -10.50 -0.19 -23.23
N SER A 397 -11.59 -0.55 -23.92
CA SER A 397 -12.48 0.41 -24.58
C SER A 397 -12.97 1.47 -23.60
N ASN A 398 -13.28 1.05 -22.37
CA ASN A 398 -13.69 1.92 -21.29
C ASN A 398 -12.54 2.74 -20.72
N PHE A 399 -11.33 2.15 -20.58
CA PHE A 399 -10.12 2.86 -20.16
C PHE A 399 -9.82 4.07 -21.05
N PHE A 400 -10.02 3.94 -22.36
CA PHE A 400 -9.82 5.04 -23.30
C PHE A 400 -11.00 6.02 -23.34
N ALA A 401 -12.24 5.52 -23.27
CA ALA A 401 -13.43 6.37 -23.39
C ALA A 401 -13.66 7.28 -22.18
N GLN A 402 -13.38 6.81 -20.96
CA GLN A 402 -13.72 7.55 -19.74
C GLN A 402 -12.91 8.85 -19.55
N PRO A 403 -11.58 8.88 -19.75
CA PRO A 403 -10.80 10.11 -19.73
C PRO A 403 -11.32 11.16 -20.73
N ASP A 404 -11.68 10.73 -21.95
CA ASP A 404 -12.23 11.62 -22.98
C ASP A 404 -13.62 12.15 -22.59
N ALA A 405 -14.50 11.31 -22.05
CA ALA A 405 -15.80 11.74 -21.57
C ALA A 405 -15.70 12.77 -20.44
N LEU A 406 -14.73 12.59 -19.51
CA LEU A 406 -14.45 13.54 -18.43
C LEU A 406 -13.93 14.88 -18.96
N ALA A 407 -13.03 14.85 -19.94
CA ALA A 407 -12.42 16.04 -20.52
C ALA A 407 -13.41 16.82 -21.40
N MET A 408 -14.09 16.13 -22.32
CA MET A 408 -14.90 16.76 -23.37
C MET A 408 -16.32 17.08 -22.92
N GLY A 409 -16.91 16.23 -22.08
CA GLY A 409 -18.32 16.36 -21.71
C GLY A 409 -19.26 16.20 -22.90
N LYS A 410 -20.46 16.78 -22.74
CA LYS A 410 -21.54 16.81 -23.71
C LYS A 410 -22.48 17.96 -23.38
N ASN A 411 -22.51 18.98 -24.22
CA ASN A 411 -23.22 20.22 -23.97
C ASN A 411 -24.70 20.17 -24.42
N LEU A 412 -25.47 21.19 -24.04
CA LEU A 412 -26.90 21.29 -24.38
C LEU A 412 -27.20 21.32 -25.88
N ALA A 413 -26.33 21.89 -26.71
CA ALA A 413 -26.52 21.97 -28.15
C ALA A 413 -26.34 20.59 -28.81
N GLU A 414 -25.40 19.79 -28.33
CA GLU A 414 -25.24 18.39 -28.75
C GLU A 414 -26.46 17.55 -28.38
N LEU A 415 -26.99 17.73 -27.17
CA LEU A 415 -28.20 17.05 -26.72
C LEU A 415 -29.44 17.47 -27.54
N GLU A 416 -29.53 18.74 -27.91
CA GLU A 416 -30.57 19.24 -28.82
C GLU A 416 -30.47 18.60 -30.20
N ALA A 417 -29.27 18.52 -30.77
CA ALA A 417 -29.02 17.91 -32.07
C ALA A 417 -29.37 16.41 -32.09
N GLU A 418 -29.23 15.71 -30.96
CA GLU A 418 -29.64 14.31 -30.78
C GLU A 418 -31.15 14.13 -30.54
N GLY A 419 -31.92 15.22 -30.51
CA GLY A 419 -33.36 15.17 -30.29
C GLY A 419 -33.76 14.89 -28.84
N VAL A 420 -32.88 15.17 -27.86
CA VAL A 420 -33.23 15.04 -26.44
C VAL A 420 -34.31 16.09 -26.09
N PRO A 421 -35.43 15.69 -25.45
CA PRO A 421 -36.46 16.63 -25.00
C PRO A 421 -35.91 17.72 -24.09
N ALA A 422 -36.39 18.96 -24.26
CA ALA A 422 -35.82 20.15 -23.62
C ALA A 422 -35.74 20.04 -22.08
N GLU A 423 -36.75 19.42 -21.47
CA GLU A 423 -36.84 19.18 -20.03
C GLU A 423 -35.80 18.17 -19.51
N LEU A 424 -35.26 17.30 -20.37
CA LEU A 424 -34.25 16.30 -20.01
C LEU A 424 -32.81 16.77 -20.28
N ARG A 425 -32.61 17.80 -21.12
CA ARG A 425 -31.25 18.23 -21.51
C ARG A 425 -30.39 18.62 -20.30
N PRO A 426 -30.85 19.41 -19.31
CA PRO A 426 -30.03 19.75 -18.14
C PRO A 426 -29.61 18.52 -17.31
N HIS A 427 -30.42 17.46 -17.32
CA HIS A 427 -30.11 16.22 -16.60
C HIS A 427 -29.11 15.33 -17.35
N LYS A 428 -29.03 15.47 -18.67
CA LYS A 428 -28.14 14.71 -19.56
C LYS A 428 -26.90 15.49 -19.98
N GLU A 429 -26.75 16.73 -19.52
CA GLU A 429 -25.57 17.55 -19.76
C GLU A 429 -24.37 17.02 -18.96
N PHE A 430 -23.24 16.91 -19.64
CA PHE A 430 -21.95 16.59 -19.03
C PHE A 430 -21.07 17.83 -19.20
N PRO A 431 -20.73 18.55 -18.12
CA PRO A 431 -20.03 19.83 -18.25
C PRO A 431 -18.58 19.72 -18.75
N GLY A 432 -18.01 18.50 -18.82
CA GLY A 432 -16.61 18.29 -19.22
C GLY A 432 -15.62 18.97 -18.29
N ASN A 433 -14.40 19.22 -18.79
CA ASN A 433 -13.33 19.92 -18.10
C ASN A 433 -12.96 19.32 -16.72
N ARG A 434 -13.09 17.99 -16.59
CA ARG A 434 -12.75 17.23 -15.38
C ARG A 434 -11.38 16.57 -15.59
N PRO A 435 -10.38 16.90 -14.76
CA PRO A 435 -9.00 16.51 -15.04
C PRO A 435 -8.78 15.01 -14.87
N SER A 436 -8.02 14.42 -15.78
CA SER A 436 -7.58 13.03 -15.68
C SER A 436 -6.16 12.83 -16.21
N LEU A 437 -5.53 11.74 -15.81
CA LEU A 437 -4.30 11.23 -16.41
C LEU A 437 -4.42 9.73 -16.62
N SER A 438 -3.65 9.21 -17.57
CA SER A 438 -3.62 7.79 -17.91
C SER A 438 -2.19 7.27 -17.84
N LEU A 439 -2.01 6.19 -17.06
CA LEU A 439 -0.81 5.36 -17.06
C LEU A 439 -1.11 4.08 -17.82
N LEU A 440 -0.42 3.86 -18.94
CA LEU A 440 -0.52 2.63 -19.72
C LEU A 440 0.79 1.86 -19.63
N PHE A 441 0.70 0.63 -19.18
CA PHE A 441 1.81 -0.32 -19.04
C PHE A 441 1.68 -1.43 -20.09
N GLN A 442 2.76 -2.15 -20.39
CA GLN A 442 2.67 -3.30 -21.29
C GLN A 442 1.86 -4.46 -20.68
N LYS A 443 2.24 -4.94 -19.49
CA LYS A 443 1.55 -6.03 -18.79
C LYS A 443 1.77 -5.90 -17.28
N LEU A 444 0.90 -6.50 -16.47
CA LEU A 444 1.10 -6.55 -15.02
C LEU A 444 1.83 -7.85 -14.66
N ASP A 445 3.15 -7.79 -14.54
CA ASP A 445 4.00 -8.86 -13.99
C ASP A 445 4.70 -8.38 -12.71
N ALA A 446 5.55 -9.23 -12.12
CA ALA A 446 6.28 -8.88 -10.89
C ALA A 446 7.11 -7.60 -11.05
N TYR A 447 7.83 -7.45 -12.16
CA TYR A 447 8.69 -6.29 -12.43
C TYR A 447 7.86 -5.01 -12.52
N THR A 448 6.80 -5.03 -13.32
CA THR A 448 5.92 -3.88 -13.53
C THR A 448 5.14 -3.53 -12.28
N CYS A 449 4.75 -4.52 -11.46
CA CYS A 449 4.16 -4.30 -10.15
C CYS A 449 5.13 -3.56 -9.21
N GLY A 450 6.42 -3.88 -9.28
CA GLY A 450 7.48 -3.16 -8.56
C GLY A 450 7.63 -1.72 -9.03
N GLN A 451 7.66 -1.49 -10.35
CA GLN A 451 7.71 -0.15 -10.92
C GLN A 451 6.49 0.69 -10.48
N LEU A 452 5.28 0.13 -10.52
CA LEU A 452 4.05 0.81 -10.11
C LEU A 452 4.07 1.20 -8.63
N LEU A 453 4.56 0.32 -7.75
CA LEU A 453 4.75 0.62 -6.34
C LEU A 453 5.66 1.84 -6.15
N ALA A 454 6.90 1.73 -6.66
CA ALA A 454 7.92 2.76 -6.49
C ALA A 454 7.50 4.10 -7.11
N LEU A 455 6.76 4.06 -8.23
CA LEU A 455 6.20 5.25 -8.88
C LEU A 455 5.33 6.06 -7.91
N TYR A 456 4.46 5.38 -7.16
CA TYR A 456 3.57 6.03 -6.21
C TYR A 456 4.26 6.37 -4.87
N GLU A 457 5.22 5.58 -4.41
CA GLU A 457 6.04 5.95 -3.26
C GLU A 457 6.76 7.29 -3.50
N HIS A 458 7.40 7.43 -4.67
CA HIS A 458 8.16 8.63 -5.01
C HIS A 458 7.27 9.82 -5.31
N ARG A 459 6.11 9.64 -5.95
CA ARG A 459 5.19 10.78 -6.15
C ARG A 459 4.77 11.38 -4.81
N THR A 460 4.47 10.53 -3.82
CA THR A 460 4.02 10.97 -2.50
C THR A 460 5.13 11.74 -1.81
N ALA A 461 6.39 11.31 -1.97
CA ALA A 461 7.55 12.07 -1.50
C ALA A 461 7.67 13.44 -2.21
N VAL A 462 7.50 13.50 -3.53
CA VAL A 462 7.55 14.77 -4.30
C VAL A 462 6.50 15.76 -3.81
N GLU A 463 5.24 15.32 -3.65
CA GLU A 463 4.17 16.17 -3.12
C GLU A 463 4.54 16.76 -1.75
N GLY A 464 4.99 15.90 -0.82
CA GLY A 464 5.39 16.33 0.51
C GLY A 464 6.60 17.26 0.52
N PHE A 465 7.58 17.01 -0.36
CA PHE A 465 8.73 17.88 -0.53
C PHE A 465 8.33 19.28 -1.00
N ILE A 466 7.38 19.40 -1.92
CA ILE A 466 6.87 20.68 -2.41
C ILE A 466 6.11 21.43 -1.31
N TRP A 467 5.25 20.73 -0.56
CA TRP A 467 4.51 21.34 0.55
C TRP A 467 5.38 21.70 1.75
N GLY A 468 6.61 21.18 1.82
CA GLY A 468 7.52 21.42 2.95
C GLY A 468 7.07 20.71 4.22
N ILE A 469 6.40 19.56 4.09
CA ILE A 469 5.93 18.74 5.23
C ILE A 469 6.82 17.52 5.43
N ASN A 470 6.68 16.87 6.60
CA ASN A 470 7.30 15.59 6.83
C ASN A 470 6.41 14.44 6.34
N SER A 471 6.72 13.85 5.19
CA SER A 471 5.99 12.69 4.66
C SER A 471 6.25 11.38 5.40
N PHE A 472 7.15 11.36 6.37
CA PHE A 472 7.71 10.12 6.91
C PHE A 472 7.37 9.86 8.39
N ASP A 473 6.79 10.85 9.08
CA ASP A 473 6.19 10.67 10.41
C ASP A 473 4.69 10.32 10.34
N GLN A 474 4.09 10.05 11.51
CA GLN A 474 2.65 9.82 11.67
C GLN A 474 2.15 10.16 13.09
N TRP A 475 2.47 11.34 13.63
CA TRP A 475 2.10 11.70 15.01
C TRP A 475 0.58 11.66 15.28
N GLY A 476 -0.23 11.91 14.25
CA GLY A 476 -1.70 11.95 14.36
C GLY A 476 -2.36 10.66 14.86
N VAL A 477 -1.69 9.50 14.79
CA VAL A 477 -2.27 8.21 15.21
C VAL A 477 -2.14 7.92 16.72
N GLN A 478 -1.38 8.73 17.47
CA GLN A 478 -1.02 8.41 18.85
C GLN A 478 -2.17 8.65 19.85
N LEU A 479 -2.95 9.73 19.66
CA LEU A 479 -4.02 10.10 20.59
C LEU A 479 -5.07 8.98 20.73
N GLY A 480 -5.49 8.39 19.61
CA GLY A 480 -6.43 7.26 19.60
C GLY A 480 -5.90 6.05 20.37
N LYS A 481 -4.62 5.72 20.24
CA LYS A 481 -3.98 4.61 20.97
C LYS A 481 -3.97 4.82 22.48
N VAL A 482 -3.69 6.04 22.94
CA VAL A 482 -3.71 6.39 24.37
C VAL A 482 -5.12 6.25 24.94
N LEU A 483 -6.12 6.81 24.26
CA LEU A 483 -7.52 6.75 24.69
C LEU A 483 -8.05 5.31 24.67
N ALA A 484 -7.71 4.51 23.66
CA ALA A 484 -8.09 3.10 23.60
C ALA A 484 -7.49 2.27 24.75
N LYS A 485 -6.25 2.56 25.17
CA LYS A 485 -5.63 1.91 26.35
C LYS A 485 -6.40 2.24 27.64
N GLN A 486 -6.88 3.48 27.79
CA GLN A 486 -7.72 3.89 28.92
C GLN A 486 -9.05 3.11 28.92
N VAL A 487 -9.75 3.08 27.78
CA VAL A 487 -11.02 2.34 27.63
C VAL A 487 -10.81 0.84 27.90
N ARG A 488 -9.75 0.23 27.36
CA ARG A 488 -9.42 -1.19 27.60
C ARG A 488 -9.21 -1.49 29.09
N SER A 489 -8.53 -0.60 29.80
CA SER A 489 -8.29 -0.77 31.24
C SER A 489 -9.60 -0.72 32.02
N GLU A 490 -10.49 0.20 31.67
CA GLU A 490 -11.82 0.27 32.29
C GLU A 490 -12.67 -0.96 31.97
N LEU A 491 -12.69 -1.42 30.71
CA LEU A 491 -13.40 -2.64 30.33
C LEU A 491 -12.89 -3.86 31.09
N SER A 492 -11.57 -3.98 31.24
CA SER A 492 -10.95 -5.05 32.03
C SER A 492 -11.39 -5.00 33.49
N LYS A 493 -11.42 -3.82 34.10
CA LYS A 493 -11.86 -3.61 35.49
C LYS A 493 -13.33 -3.99 35.67
N VAL A 494 -14.22 -3.47 34.82
CA VAL A 494 -15.67 -3.71 34.92
C VAL A 494 -16.03 -5.17 34.67
N ARG A 495 -15.41 -5.82 33.66
CA ARG A 495 -15.61 -7.24 33.36
C ARG A 495 -14.99 -8.16 34.42
N GLY A 496 -13.92 -7.72 35.07
CA GLY A 496 -13.27 -8.43 36.19
C GLY A 496 -14.00 -8.33 37.54
N GLY A 497 -15.25 -7.83 37.57
CA GLY A 497 -16.06 -7.68 38.79
C GLY A 497 -15.94 -6.31 39.48
N GLY A 498 -15.13 -5.39 38.95
CA GLY A 498 -14.90 -4.06 39.51
C GLY A 498 -15.93 -3.02 39.06
N GLY A 499 -17.04 -2.88 39.79
CA GLY A 499 -17.86 -1.64 39.84
C GLY A 499 -18.49 -1.14 38.53
N GLU A 500 -19.10 0.04 38.59
CA GLU A 500 -19.63 0.78 37.43
C GLU A 500 -18.51 1.50 36.66
N ILE A 501 -18.82 1.95 35.44
CA ILE A 501 -17.92 2.79 34.63
C ILE A 501 -17.62 4.07 35.39
N ASP A 502 -16.33 4.40 35.55
CA ASP A 502 -15.90 5.64 36.19
C ASP A 502 -16.46 6.87 35.45
N ALA A 503 -17.37 7.58 36.14
CA ALA A 503 -18.07 8.73 35.60
C ALA A 503 -17.16 9.94 35.33
N ALA A 504 -16.00 10.03 35.98
CA ALA A 504 -15.06 11.14 35.80
C ALA A 504 -14.05 10.88 34.67
N ALA A 505 -13.88 9.62 34.26
CA ALA A 505 -12.87 9.22 33.28
C ALA A 505 -13.29 9.47 31.82
N PHE A 506 -14.58 9.63 31.55
CA PHE A 506 -15.13 9.71 30.19
C PHE A 506 -16.15 10.83 30.05
N ASN A 507 -16.23 11.42 28.85
CA ASN A 507 -17.30 12.36 28.53
C ASN A 507 -18.69 11.68 28.60
N PRO A 508 -19.78 12.44 28.75
CA PRO A 508 -21.13 11.86 28.94
C PRO A 508 -21.57 10.89 27.85
N SER A 509 -21.22 11.17 26.58
CA SER A 509 -21.58 10.31 25.45
C SER A 509 -20.84 8.97 25.49
N THR A 510 -19.53 8.99 25.71
CA THR A 510 -18.71 7.78 25.83
C THR A 510 -19.15 6.95 27.03
N LYS A 511 -19.45 7.59 28.17
CA LYS A 511 -19.97 6.90 29.36
C LYS A 511 -21.26 6.15 29.04
N ALA A 512 -22.27 6.84 28.48
CA ALA A 512 -23.57 6.25 28.19
C ALA A 512 -23.46 5.03 27.25
N LEU A 513 -22.60 5.11 26.24
CA LEU A 513 -22.36 4.00 25.31
C LEU A 513 -21.57 2.86 25.95
N LEU A 514 -20.55 3.14 26.76
CA LEU A 514 -19.79 2.11 27.48
C LEU A 514 -20.66 1.36 28.48
N SER A 515 -21.47 2.08 29.26
CA SER A 515 -22.50 1.51 30.13
C SER A 515 -23.41 0.54 29.37
N ARG A 516 -24.02 1.00 28.28
CA ARG A 516 -24.84 0.15 27.41
C ARG A 516 -24.08 -1.06 26.88
N TYR A 517 -22.82 -0.91 26.49
CA TYR A 517 -21.98 -2.00 25.96
C TYR A 517 -21.66 -3.07 27.00
N VAL A 518 -21.39 -2.68 28.26
CA VAL A 518 -21.12 -3.64 29.34
C VAL A 518 -22.38 -4.25 29.96
N GLY A 519 -23.56 -3.68 29.64
CA GLY A 519 -24.85 -4.11 30.19
C GLY A 519 -25.11 -3.61 31.62
N LYS A 520 -24.56 -2.44 31.96
CA LYS A 520 -24.82 -1.71 33.22
C LYS A 520 -25.28 -0.30 32.87
#